data_AF-A0A813J875-F1
#
_entry.id   AF-A0A813J875-F1
#
_cell.length_a   1.000
_cell.length_b   1.000
_cell.length_c   1.000
_cell.angle_alpha   90.00
_cell.angle_beta   90.00
_cell.angle_gamma   90.00
#
_symmetry.space_group_name_H-M   'P 1'
#
loop_
_entity.id
_entity.type
_entity.pdbx_description
1 polymer ?
#
loop_
_entity_poly.entity_id
_entity_poly.type
_entity_poly.pdbx_seq_one_letter_code
_entity_poly.pdbx_strand_id
1 'polypeptide(L)'
;MATITNGQEGEQGVLQSRWIGPEPEETLLKSGLRALGDAVGLEGLLDFPRRPNGTPVLTRQGFFERLLSGEASFHNCAAADASAAEADVKRLGLHQLLAIRCRNVDFTPSGAGQVAK
;
A
#
# COMPACT_ATOMS: atom_id res chain seq x y z
N MET A 1 -2.11 32.17 33.20
CA MET A 1 -1.10 32.75 32.30
C MET A 1 -0.44 31.61 31.57
N ALA A 2 -0.71 31.47 30.26
CA ALA A 2 -0.10 30.45 29.42
C ALA A 2 1.22 31.00 28.87
N THR A 3 2.32 30.30 29.11
CA THR A 3 3.62 30.61 28.51
C THR A 3 3.86 29.63 27.37
N ILE A 4 3.82 30.15 26.14
CA ILE A 4 4.29 29.47 24.94
C ILE A 4 5.80 29.68 24.88
N THR A 5 6.58 28.61 24.79
CA THR A 5 7.96 28.68 24.31
C THR A 5 8.10 27.76 23.10
N ASN A 6 8.01 28.39 21.94
CA ASN A 6 8.49 27.88 20.66
C ASN A 6 10.00 27.67 20.72
N GLY A 7 10.46 26.58 20.13
CA GLY A 7 11.85 26.41 19.79
C GLY A 7 12.07 25.06 19.15
N GLN A 8 12.06 25.01 17.82
CA GLN A 8 13.11 24.43 16.99
C GLN A 8 12.95 24.95 15.56
N GLU A 9 13.99 25.64 15.09
CA GLU A 9 14.22 26.00 13.70
C GLU A 9 14.37 24.71 12.88
N GLY A 10 13.64 24.60 11.77
CA GLY A 10 13.70 23.46 10.86
C GLY A 10 13.29 23.88 9.46
N GLU A 11 14.29 23.95 8.58
CA GLU A 11 14.26 23.93 7.11
C GLU A 11 13.11 24.67 6.38
N GLN A 12 13.45 25.84 5.86
CA GLN A 12 12.71 26.54 4.82
C GLN A 12 12.71 25.71 3.53
N GLY A 13 11.56 25.15 3.13
CA GLY A 13 11.48 24.57 1.78
C GLY A 13 10.25 23.75 1.39
N VAL A 14 9.43 23.28 2.33
CA VAL A 14 8.19 22.56 1.97
C VAL A 14 7.08 23.00 2.92
N LEU A 15 6.00 23.56 2.38
CA LEU A 15 4.76 23.72 3.13
C LEU A 15 4.29 22.32 3.50
N GLN A 16 4.61 21.86 4.71
CA GLN A 16 4.04 20.65 5.30
C GLN A 16 2.58 20.90 5.68
N SER A 17 1.75 21.27 4.71
CA SER A 17 0.33 21.39 4.95
C SER A 17 -0.24 19.97 5.00
N ARG A 18 -0.37 19.43 6.21
CA ARG A 18 -1.08 18.16 6.48
C ARG A 18 -2.59 18.22 6.20
N TRP A 19 -3.03 19.28 5.54
CA TRP A 19 -4.40 19.68 5.32
C TRP A 19 -4.55 20.14 3.88
N ILE A 20 -5.63 19.72 3.25
CA ILE A 20 -6.05 20.17 1.93
C ILE A 20 -7.45 20.75 2.11
N GLY A 21 -7.53 22.08 2.17
CA GLY A 21 -8.78 22.76 2.53
C GLY A 21 -9.19 22.47 3.98
N PRO A 22 -10.47 22.14 4.25
CA PRO A 22 -10.95 21.84 5.60
C PRO A 22 -10.60 20.43 6.07
N GLU A 23 -10.11 19.55 5.18
CA GLU A 23 -9.87 18.15 5.47
C GLU A 23 -8.38 17.83 5.64
N PRO A 24 -8.01 16.89 6.53
CA PRO A 24 -6.65 16.36 6.58
C PRO A 24 -6.28 15.68 5.25
N GLU A 25 -5.03 15.88 4.81
CA GLU A 25 -4.50 15.29 3.57
C GLU A 25 -4.64 13.75 3.57
N GLU A 26 -4.35 13.11 4.71
CA GLU A 26 -4.49 11.66 4.87
C GLU A 26 -5.94 11.19 4.61
N THR A 27 -6.93 11.93 5.12
CA THR A 27 -8.35 11.62 4.93
C THR A 27 -8.72 11.68 3.45
N LEU A 28 -8.29 12.74 2.76
CA LEU A 28 -8.54 12.89 1.32
C LEU A 28 -7.82 11.85 0.48
N LEU A 29 -6.58 11.51 0.83
CA LEU A 29 -5.82 10.47 0.13
C LEU A 29 -6.53 9.12 0.25
N LYS A 30 -6.99 8.75 1.45
CA LYS A 30 -7.71 7.49 1.69
C LYS A 30 -9.03 7.44 0.93
N SER A 31 -9.83 8.50 1.01
CA SER A 31 -11.12 8.56 0.31
C SER A 31 -10.93 8.56 -1.20
N GLY A 32 -9.96 9.32 -1.71
CA GLY A 32 -9.61 9.39 -3.13
C GLY A 32 -9.12 8.05 -3.69
N LEU A 33 -8.26 7.34 -2.95
CA LEU A 33 -7.80 5.99 -3.36
C LEU A 33 -8.97 5.01 -3.46
N ARG A 34 -9.88 5.01 -2.47
CA ARG A 34 -11.08 4.14 -2.49
C ARG A 34 -11.98 4.48 -3.67
N ALA A 35 -12.29 5.76 -3.88
CA ALA A 35 -13.09 6.20 -5.01
C ALA A 35 -12.46 5.84 -6.36
N LEU A 36 -11.14 5.96 -6.48
CA LEU A 36 -10.41 5.54 -7.68
C LEU A 36 -10.48 4.02 -7.87
N GLY A 37 -10.30 3.24 -6.80
CA GLY A 37 -10.44 1.79 -6.83
C GLY A 37 -11.83 1.34 -7.30
N ASP A 38 -12.88 1.97 -6.77
CA ASP A 38 -14.28 1.70 -7.14
C ASP A 38 -14.54 2.05 -8.61
N ALA A 39 -13.99 3.16 -9.10
CA ALA A 39 -14.14 3.58 -10.49
C ALA A 39 -13.40 2.68 -11.50
N VAL A 40 -12.23 2.15 -11.12
CA VAL A 40 -11.46 1.22 -11.97
C VAL A 40 -12.05 -0.19 -11.93
N GLY A 41 -12.68 -0.58 -10.83
CA GLY A 41 -13.33 -1.89 -10.67
C GLY A 41 -12.33 -3.02 -10.42
N LEU A 42 -12.77 -4.27 -10.61
CA LEU A 42 -11.99 -5.50 -10.33
C LEU A 42 -11.79 -6.40 -11.56
N GLU A 43 -12.22 -5.96 -12.73
CA GLU A 43 -12.11 -6.73 -13.97
C GLU A 43 -10.64 -6.94 -14.36
N GLY A 44 -10.27 -8.17 -14.73
CA GLY A 44 -8.88 -8.51 -15.12
C GLY A 44 -7.86 -8.45 -13.98
N LEU A 45 -8.28 -8.30 -12.72
CA LEU A 45 -7.36 -8.15 -11.59
C LEU A 45 -6.45 -9.37 -11.39
N LEU A 46 -6.91 -10.55 -11.79
CA LEU A 46 -6.17 -11.82 -11.73
C LEU A 46 -5.46 -12.16 -13.04
N ASP A 47 -5.40 -11.24 -14.00
CA ASP A 47 -4.68 -11.43 -15.26
C ASP A 47 -3.21 -11.06 -15.08
N PHE A 48 -2.37 -12.07 -14.88
CA PHE A 48 -0.93 -11.88 -14.69
C PHE A 48 -0.15 -12.03 -16.00
N PRO A 49 0.97 -11.30 -16.16
CA PRO A 49 1.81 -11.43 -17.33
C PRO A 49 2.38 -12.85 -17.43
N ARG A 50 2.29 -13.40 -18.64
CA ARG A 50 2.87 -14.69 -19.01
C ARG A 50 3.96 -14.50 -20.05
N ARG A 51 4.97 -15.38 -20.01
CA ARG A 51 6.01 -15.46 -21.03
C ARG A 51 5.42 -16.06 -22.33
N PRO A 52 6.10 -15.92 -23.49
CA PRO A 52 5.63 -16.51 -24.75
C PRO A 52 5.37 -18.03 -24.69
N ASN A 53 6.05 -18.74 -23.80
CA ASN A 53 5.85 -20.17 -23.55
C ASN A 53 4.70 -20.48 -22.57
N GLY A 54 3.89 -19.49 -22.18
CA GLY A 54 2.75 -19.63 -21.28
C GLY A 54 3.09 -19.67 -19.78
N THR A 55 4.37 -19.69 -19.41
CA THR A 55 4.79 -19.71 -17.99
C THR A 55 4.60 -18.35 -17.30
N PRO A 56 4.31 -18.33 -15.99
CA PRO A 56 4.25 -17.10 -15.20
C PRO A 56 5.53 -16.25 -15.31
N VAL A 57 5.37 -14.94 -15.44
CA VAL A 57 6.49 -14.00 -15.27
C VAL A 57 6.82 -13.84 -13.79
N LEU A 58 5.79 -13.77 -12.94
CA LEU A 58 5.92 -13.63 -11.49
C LEU A 58 6.39 -14.96 -10.86
N THR A 59 7.35 -14.87 -9.96
CA THR A 59 7.86 -16.01 -9.19
C THR A 59 6.88 -16.40 -8.08
N ARG A 60 6.21 -15.41 -7.48
CA ARG A 60 5.26 -15.54 -6.37
C ARG A 60 3.83 -15.23 -6.83
N GLN A 61 3.46 -15.58 -8.07
CA GLN A 61 2.12 -15.29 -8.61
C GLN A 61 0.99 -15.73 -7.68
N GLY A 62 1.05 -16.96 -7.15
CA GLY A 62 0.01 -17.49 -6.26
C GLY A 62 -0.16 -16.69 -4.96
N PHE A 63 0.87 -15.99 -4.48
CA PHE A 63 0.72 -15.07 -3.34
C PHE A 63 -0.13 -13.86 -3.72
N PHE A 64 0.13 -13.26 -4.88
CA PHE A 64 -0.66 -12.12 -5.37
C PHE A 64 -2.07 -12.52 -5.77
N GLU A 65 -2.28 -13.71 -6.34
CA GLU A 65 -3.61 -14.27 -6.59
C GLU A 65 -4.43 -14.31 -5.31
N ARG A 66 -3.88 -14.89 -4.23
CA ARG A 66 -4.56 -14.95 -2.93
C ARG A 66 -4.78 -13.55 -2.33
N LEU A 67 -3.82 -12.65 -2.46
CA LEU A 67 -3.93 -11.29 -1.96
C LEU A 67 -5.02 -10.49 -2.71
N LEU A 68 -5.11 -10.67 -4.03
CA LEU A 68 -6.07 -10.01 -4.92
C LEU A 68 -7.44 -10.69 -4.94
N SER A 69 -7.55 -11.97 -4.59
CA SER A 69 -8.84 -12.63 -4.33
C SER A 69 -9.38 -12.36 -2.92
N GLY A 70 -8.53 -11.89 -1.99
CA GLY A 70 -8.90 -11.64 -0.59
C GLY A 70 -8.73 -12.85 0.33
N GLU A 71 -8.17 -13.95 -0.17
CA GLU A 71 -7.80 -15.15 0.61
C GLU A 71 -6.56 -14.94 1.50
N ALA A 72 -5.80 -13.86 1.25
CA ALA A 72 -4.69 -13.43 2.08
C ALA A 72 -4.77 -11.91 2.32
N SER A 73 -4.17 -11.46 3.42
CA SER A 73 -3.99 -10.04 3.72
C SER A 73 -2.56 -9.81 4.23
N PHE A 74 -2.04 -8.58 4.08
CA PHE A 74 -0.73 -8.24 4.63
C PHE A 74 -0.69 -8.26 6.15
N HIS A 75 -1.86 -8.14 6.80
CA HIS A 75 -1.98 -8.27 8.25
C HIS A 75 -1.66 -9.69 8.75
N ASN A 76 -1.95 -10.71 7.95
CA ASN A 76 -1.92 -12.11 8.37
C ASN A 76 -0.93 -12.98 7.57
N CYS A 77 -0.19 -12.40 6.61
CA CYS A 77 0.83 -13.14 5.86
C CYS A 77 2.14 -13.27 6.66
N ALA A 78 2.87 -14.36 6.46
CA ALA A 78 4.21 -14.49 7.01
C ALA A 78 5.14 -13.42 6.41
N ALA A 79 5.99 -12.80 7.23
CA ALA A 79 6.95 -11.79 6.76
C ALA A 79 7.86 -12.33 5.65
N ALA A 80 8.20 -13.63 5.70
CA ALA A 80 8.97 -14.30 4.66
C ALA A 80 8.23 -14.36 3.31
N ASP A 81 6.91 -14.54 3.30
CA ASP A 81 6.12 -14.53 2.06
C ASP A 81 6.06 -13.14 1.45
N ALA A 82 5.85 -12.12 2.27
CA ALA A 82 5.84 -10.72 1.82
C ALA A 82 7.20 -10.30 1.27
N SER A 83 8.30 -10.64 1.97
CA SER A 83 9.66 -10.35 1.52
C SER A 83 10.00 -11.08 0.22
N ALA A 84 9.63 -12.36 0.09
CA ALA A 84 9.85 -13.11 -1.15
C ALA A 84 9.06 -12.55 -2.35
N ALA A 85 7.92 -11.90 -2.11
CA ALA A 85 7.08 -11.30 -3.14
C ALA A 85 7.54 -9.89 -3.58
N GLU A 86 8.43 -9.24 -2.83
CA GLU A 86 8.88 -7.87 -3.07
C GLU A 86 9.39 -7.65 -4.51
N ALA A 87 10.24 -8.56 -5.00
CA ALA A 87 10.83 -8.46 -6.33
C ALA A 87 9.81 -8.54 -7.48
N ASP A 88 8.63 -9.12 -7.23
CA ASP A 88 7.56 -9.27 -8.21
C ASP A 88 6.58 -8.08 -8.21
N VAL A 89 6.63 -7.18 -7.22
CA VAL A 89 5.75 -5.99 -7.15
C VAL A 89 5.88 -5.12 -8.40
N LYS A 90 7.10 -4.95 -8.92
CA LYS A 90 7.37 -4.20 -10.16
C LYS A 90 6.79 -4.82 -11.43
N ARG A 91 6.33 -6.08 -11.35
CA ARG A 91 5.73 -6.83 -12.47
C ARG A 91 4.21 -6.80 -12.43
N LEU A 92 3.62 -6.27 -11.36
CA LEU A 92 2.18 -6.07 -11.26
C LEU A 92 1.74 -4.88 -12.11
N GLY A 93 0.53 -4.98 -12.66
CA GLY A 93 -0.12 -3.86 -13.32
C GLY A 93 -0.51 -2.77 -12.32
N LEU A 94 -0.66 -1.53 -12.80
CA LEU A 94 -1.08 -0.41 -11.96
C LEU A 94 -2.42 -0.66 -11.27
N HIS A 95 -3.34 -1.35 -11.95
CA HIS A 95 -4.63 -1.75 -11.40
C HIS A 95 -4.50 -2.71 -10.21
N GLN A 96 -3.61 -3.71 -10.32
CA GLN A 96 -3.32 -4.64 -9.23
C GLN A 96 -2.66 -3.93 -8.04
N LEU A 97 -1.72 -3.03 -8.30
CA LEU A 97 -1.08 -2.22 -7.26
C LEU A 97 -2.08 -1.30 -6.56
N LEU A 98 -2.98 -0.67 -7.30
CA LEU A 98 -4.05 0.16 -6.75
C LEU A 98 -4.98 -0.67 -5.86
N ALA A 99 -5.43 -1.84 -6.32
CA ALA A 99 -6.29 -2.72 -5.54
C ALA A 99 -5.62 -3.16 -4.23
N ILE A 100 -4.34 -3.55 -4.29
CA ILE A 100 -3.54 -3.88 -3.10
C ILE A 100 -3.46 -2.67 -2.16
N ARG A 101 -3.18 -1.47 -2.69
CA ARG A 101 -3.07 -0.25 -1.90
C ARG A 101 -4.40 0.11 -1.22
N CYS A 102 -5.52 0.04 -1.94
CA CYS A 102 -6.85 0.36 -1.41
C CYS A 102 -7.24 -0.57 -0.26
N ARG A 103 -6.98 -1.87 -0.39
CA ARG A 103 -7.29 -2.87 0.64
C ARG A 103 -6.47 -2.72 1.91
N ASN A 104 -5.31 -2.07 1.82
CA ASN A 104 -4.37 -1.89 2.93
C ASN A 104 -4.18 -0.40 3.26
N VAL A 105 -5.14 0.45 2.90
CA VAL A 105 -5.00 1.92 3.03
C VAL A 105 -4.95 2.37 4.50
N ASP A 106 -5.52 1.58 5.40
CA ASP A 106 -5.50 1.78 6.85
C ASP A 106 -4.44 0.92 7.55
N PHE A 107 -3.67 0.13 6.80
CA PHE A 107 -2.61 -0.67 7.37
C PHE A 107 -1.48 0.25 7.84
N THR A 108 -1.33 0.33 9.15
CA THR A 108 -0.18 0.95 9.79
C THR A 108 0.75 -0.17 10.24
N PRO A 109 1.90 -0.39 9.59
CA PRO A 109 2.85 -1.37 10.07
C PRO A 109 3.27 -0.94 11.48
N SER A 110 2.88 -1.74 12.48
CA SER A 110 3.40 -1.57 13.83
C SER A 110 4.87 -1.92 13.76
N GLY A 111 5.72 -0.91 13.55
CA GLY A 111 7.15 -1.06 13.61
C GLY A 111 7.53 -1.53 15.00
N ALA A 112 7.65 -2.84 15.17
CA ALA A 112 8.31 -3.45 16.30
C ALA A 112 9.16 -4.57 15.72
N GLY A 113 10.48 -4.32 15.67
CA GLY A 113 11.41 -5.41 15.75
C GLY A 113 10.96 -6.31 16.89
N GLN A 114 10.83 -7.60 16.61
CA GLN A 114 10.65 -8.61 17.62
C GLN A 114 11.87 -8.52 18.55
N VAL A 115 11.75 -7.77 19.65
CA VAL A 115 12.60 -8.02 20.80
C VAL A 115 12.13 -9.36 21.32
N ALA A 116 12.88 -10.40 20.93
CA ALA A 116 12.72 -11.75 21.45
C ALA A 116 12.64 -11.68 22.98
N LYS A 117 11.63 -12.34 23.54
CA LYS A 117 11.62 -12.71 24.95
C LYS A 117 12.65 -13.81 25.20
#